data_AF-A0A967NM35-F1
#
_entry.id   AF-A0A967NM35-F1
#
_cell.length_a   1.000
_cell.length_b   1.000
_cell.length_c   1.000
_cell.angle_alpha   90.00
_cell.angle_beta   90.00
_cell.angle_gamma   90.00
#
_symmetry.space_group_name_H-M   'P 1'
#
loop_
_entity.id
_entity.type
_entity.pdbx_description
1 polymer ?
#
loop_
_entity_poly.entity_id
_entity_poly.type
_entity_poly.pdbx_seq_one_letter_code
_entity_poly.pdbx_strand_id
1 'polypeptide(L)'
;MRSLVFLFTLVLVTAFAHVTEADDRLHDEFKTRIESALRESDEQEKRQAIRALFYRQGLDEKTTSIMDRVVQRLAKTHRRHVGFAPLPDDAAFVHILDGYEYRPNLEPVGYVVLTSPEDPPGNDTKILYGLHPRSGRYALPSTIRTLVNPDAEPDKQLQIIAVGIAHPPMEFEGWCDIALSDGTTRRITLEDQGVGNQTRILRGQEIEACELTNRSNEGSLSLKLIQDGDTIFDRRIQPPETTITYRP
;
A
#
# COMPACT_ATOMS: atom_id res chain seq x y z
N MET A 1 38.05 11.98 48.50
CA MET A 1 37.04 11.96 47.42
C MET A 1 37.61 11.24 46.19
N ARG A 2 37.63 9.91 46.16
CA ARG A 2 38.02 9.11 44.96
C ARG A 2 37.23 7.80 44.78
N SER A 3 36.27 7.50 45.66
CA SER A 3 35.51 6.23 45.64
C SER A 3 34.08 6.33 45.07
N LEU A 4 33.63 7.51 44.64
CA LEU A 4 32.25 7.69 44.14
C LEU A 4 32.12 7.53 42.61
N VAL A 5 33.22 7.62 41.85
CA VAL A 5 33.21 7.57 40.38
C VAL A 5 33.19 6.11 39.86
N PHE A 6 33.71 5.15 40.62
CA PHE A 6 33.73 3.73 40.20
C PHE A 6 32.37 3.02 40.29
N LEU A 7 31.45 3.49 41.15
CA LEU A 7 30.14 2.85 41.30
C LEU A 7 29.18 3.20 40.15
N PHE A 8 29.29 4.41 39.57
CA PHE A 8 28.40 4.87 38.49
C PHE A 8 28.71 4.20 37.15
N THR A 9 29.98 3.93 36.86
CA THR A 9 30.40 3.22 35.63
C THR A 9 30.03 1.74 35.67
N LEU A 10 30.10 1.11 36.85
CA LEU A 10 29.76 -0.32 37.01
C LEU A 10 28.25 -0.57 36.83
N VAL A 11 27.39 0.32 37.35
CA VAL A 11 25.93 0.22 37.24
C VAL A 11 25.45 0.41 35.78
N LEU A 12 26.07 1.32 35.03
CA LEU A 12 25.75 1.53 33.61
C LEU A 12 26.11 0.32 32.75
N VAL A 13 27.28 -0.30 32.98
CA VAL A 13 27.70 -1.49 32.20
C VAL A 13 26.80 -2.70 32.49
N THR A 14 26.36 -2.90 33.74
CA THR A 14 25.41 -3.98 34.07
C THR A 14 24.01 -3.74 33.51
N ALA A 15 23.56 -2.48 33.46
CA ALA A 15 22.26 -2.14 32.89
C ALA A 15 22.24 -2.35 31.36
N PHE A 16 23.31 -1.97 30.65
CA PHE A 16 23.43 -2.22 29.22
C PHE A 16 23.56 -3.71 28.89
N ALA A 17 24.34 -4.48 29.67
CA ALA A 17 24.49 -5.92 29.45
C ALA A 17 23.18 -6.70 29.69
N HIS A 18 22.40 -6.36 30.73
CA HIS A 18 21.10 -7.00 30.95
C HIS A 18 20.05 -6.62 29.92
N VAL A 19 20.12 -5.41 29.35
CA VAL A 19 19.23 -4.99 28.24
C VAL A 19 19.56 -5.77 26.97
N THR A 20 20.84 -6.00 26.66
CA THR A 20 21.24 -6.80 25.49
C THR A 20 20.93 -8.29 25.66
N GLU A 21 21.15 -8.87 26.85
CA GLU A 21 20.83 -10.28 27.12
C GLU A 21 19.32 -10.57 27.07
N ALA A 22 18.50 -9.63 27.55
CA ALA A 22 17.05 -9.76 27.49
C ALA A 22 16.52 -9.67 26.05
N ASP A 23 17.11 -8.80 25.22
CA ASP A 23 16.74 -8.64 23.82
C ASP A 23 17.14 -9.87 22.97
N ASP A 24 18.38 -10.35 23.15
CA ASP A 24 18.87 -11.56 22.49
C ASP A 24 17.98 -12.78 22.78
N ARG A 25 17.58 -12.94 24.05
CA ARG A 25 16.68 -14.02 24.46
C ARG A 25 15.30 -13.90 23.79
N LEU A 26 14.71 -12.70 23.73
CA LEU A 26 13.41 -12.50 23.08
C LEU A 26 13.49 -12.78 21.57
N HIS A 27 14.62 -12.46 20.95
CA HIS A 27 14.90 -12.73 19.54
C HIS A 27 14.99 -14.24 19.26
N ASP A 28 15.73 -14.98 20.09
CA ASP A 28 15.84 -16.44 20.01
C ASP A 28 14.50 -17.15 20.27
N GLU A 29 13.72 -16.68 21.24
CA GLU A 29 12.37 -17.17 21.50
C GLU A 29 11.47 -16.95 20.28
N PHE A 30 11.57 -15.80 19.62
CA PHE A 30 10.81 -15.51 18.41
C PHE A 30 11.24 -16.36 17.22
N LYS A 31 12.55 -16.51 17.00
CA LYS A 31 13.11 -17.41 15.99
C LYS A 31 12.59 -18.83 16.16
N THR A 32 12.65 -19.35 17.38
CA THR A 32 12.19 -20.70 17.73
C THR A 32 10.71 -20.87 17.40
N ARG A 33 9.87 -19.88 17.74
CA ARG A 33 8.44 -19.90 17.41
C ARG A 33 8.19 -19.95 15.89
N ILE A 34 8.95 -19.19 15.10
CA ILE A 34 8.84 -19.21 13.63
C ILE A 34 9.26 -20.59 13.10
N GLU A 35 10.41 -21.09 13.53
CA GLU A 35 10.91 -22.40 13.09
C GLU A 35 9.93 -23.53 13.45
N SER A 36 9.41 -23.53 14.67
CA SER A 36 8.39 -24.50 15.12
C SER A 36 7.14 -24.41 14.25
N ALA A 37 6.61 -23.21 14.01
CA ALA A 37 5.44 -23.02 13.15
C ALA A 37 5.69 -23.51 11.72
N LEU A 38 6.89 -23.32 11.16
CA LEU A 38 7.22 -23.75 9.79
C LEU A 38 7.48 -25.26 9.67
N ARG A 39 7.90 -25.92 10.77
CA ARG A 39 8.16 -27.38 10.84
C ARG A 39 6.90 -28.22 11.05
N GLU A 40 5.77 -27.60 11.37
CA GLU A 40 4.52 -28.32 11.57
C GLU A 40 4.15 -29.13 10.33
N SER A 41 3.77 -30.39 10.55
CA SER A 41 3.55 -31.37 9.49
C SER A 41 2.11 -31.31 8.97
N ASP A 42 1.15 -31.08 9.87
CA ASP A 42 -0.23 -30.86 9.49
C ASP A 42 -0.43 -29.45 8.91
N GLU A 43 -1.05 -29.36 7.72
CA GLU A 43 -1.18 -28.08 7.01
C GLU A 43 -2.10 -27.10 7.76
N GLN A 44 -3.13 -27.60 8.45
CA GLN A 44 -4.06 -26.77 9.20
C GLN A 44 -3.40 -26.23 10.47
N GLU A 45 -2.72 -27.08 11.23
CA GLU A 45 -1.96 -26.68 12.41
C GLU A 45 -0.83 -25.72 12.04
N LYS A 46 -0.12 -25.97 10.93
CA LYS A 46 0.89 -25.06 10.38
C LYS A 46 0.31 -23.68 10.11
N ARG A 47 -0.84 -23.59 9.43
CA ARG A 47 -1.52 -22.32 9.17
C ARG A 47 -1.91 -21.60 10.47
N GLN A 48 -2.41 -22.33 11.46
CA GLN A 48 -2.78 -21.75 12.76
C GLN A 48 -1.56 -21.24 13.51
N ALA A 49 -0.47 -22.01 13.53
CA ALA A 49 0.79 -21.63 14.16
C ALA A 49 1.39 -20.38 13.50
N ILE A 50 1.45 -20.33 12.17
CA ILE A 50 1.91 -19.16 11.42
C ILE A 50 1.01 -17.96 11.70
N ARG A 51 -0.32 -18.13 11.67
CA ARG A 51 -1.28 -17.05 11.97
C ARG A 51 -1.06 -16.48 13.38
N ALA A 52 -0.67 -17.31 14.35
CA ALA A 52 -0.39 -16.88 15.72
C ALA A 52 0.90 -16.05 15.86
N LEU A 53 1.76 -16.01 14.83
CA LEU A 53 2.93 -15.12 14.79
C LEU A 53 2.56 -13.68 14.46
N PHE A 54 1.41 -13.46 13.81
CA PHE A 54 0.97 -12.13 13.37
C PHE A 54 0.33 -11.33 14.50
N TYR A 55 0.65 -10.04 14.57
CA TYR A 55 -0.08 -9.09 15.39
C TYR A 55 -1.37 -8.66 14.67
N ARG A 56 -2.52 -8.93 15.28
CA ARG A 56 -3.85 -8.84 14.64
C ARG A 56 -4.70 -7.65 15.08
N GLN A 57 -4.21 -6.82 16.00
CA GLN A 57 -4.99 -5.69 16.49
C GLN A 57 -5.17 -4.64 15.38
N GLY A 58 -6.39 -4.09 15.29
CA GLY A 58 -6.71 -3.01 14.34
C GLY A 58 -7.00 -3.47 12.92
N LEU A 59 -7.05 -4.78 12.66
CA LEU A 59 -7.40 -5.30 11.34
C LEU A 59 -8.90 -5.25 11.12
N ASP A 60 -9.27 -4.82 9.92
CA ASP A 60 -10.61 -4.98 9.38
C ASP A 60 -10.72 -6.25 8.53
N GLU A 61 -11.89 -6.50 7.94
CA GLU A 61 -12.14 -7.70 7.14
C GLU A 61 -11.21 -7.81 5.93
N LYS A 62 -10.99 -6.70 5.21
CA LYS A 62 -10.13 -6.67 4.02
C LYS A 62 -8.68 -6.97 4.37
N THR A 63 -8.16 -6.35 5.42
CA THR A 63 -6.77 -6.55 5.86
C THR A 63 -6.56 -7.92 6.50
N THR A 64 -7.58 -8.47 7.19
CA THR A 64 -7.58 -9.86 7.68
C THR A 64 -7.51 -10.86 6.52
N SER A 65 -8.28 -10.64 5.45
CA SER A 65 -8.23 -11.48 4.24
C SER A 65 -6.84 -11.44 3.55
N ILE A 66 -6.20 -10.27 3.53
CA ILE A 66 -4.82 -10.13 3.03
C ILE A 66 -3.85 -10.94 3.90
N MET A 67 -3.90 -10.77 5.22
CA MET A 67 -3.07 -11.53 6.17
C MET A 67 -3.27 -13.04 5.97
N ASP A 68 -4.51 -13.51 5.83
CA ASP A 68 -4.80 -14.93 5.63
C ASP A 68 -4.23 -15.48 4.33
N ARG A 69 -4.22 -14.70 3.24
CA ARG A 69 -3.54 -15.10 1.99
C ARG A 69 -2.03 -15.21 2.18
N VAL A 70 -1.43 -14.31 2.97
CA VAL A 70 0.00 -14.41 3.31
C VAL A 70 0.27 -15.66 4.14
N VAL A 71 -0.53 -15.94 5.17
CA VAL A 71 -0.44 -17.16 5.99
C VAL A 71 -0.54 -18.41 5.12
N GLN A 72 -1.49 -18.47 4.20
CA GLN A 72 -1.64 -19.60 3.28
C GLN A 72 -0.40 -19.78 2.39
N ARG A 73 0.19 -18.68 1.89
CA ARG A 73 1.40 -18.73 1.07
C ARG A 73 2.61 -19.21 1.87
N LEU A 74 2.75 -18.75 3.11
CA LEU A 74 3.82 -19.18 4.02
C LEU A 74 3.64 -20.64 4.44
N ALA A 75 2.41 -21.11 4.70
CA ALA A 75 2.18 -22.51 5.04
C ALA A 75 2.63 -23.47 3.93
N LYS A 76 2.50 -23.06 2.67
CA LYS A 76 2.95 -23.82 1.49
C LYS A 76 4.46 -23.75 1.26
N THR A 77 5.21 -22.94 2.00
CA THR A 77 6.67 -22.86 1.83
C THR A 77 7.38 -24.07 2.44
N HIS A 78 8.41 -24.54 1.75
CA HIS A 78 9.35 -25.56 2.25
C HIS A 78 10.57 -24.94 2.94
N ARG A 79 10.65 -23.61 3.01
CA ARG A 79 11.72 -22.87 3.70
C ARG A 79 11.62 -23.12 5.20
N ARG A 80 12.71 -23.61 5.79
CA ARG A 80 12.77 -24.00 7.22
C ARG A 80 13.87 -23.27 8.00
N HIS A 81 14.79 -22.61 7.31
CA HIS A 81 15.85 -21.85 7.96
C HIS A 81 15.38 -20.41 8.17
N VAL A 82 15.53 -19.95 9.41
CA VAL A 82 15.14 -18.62 9.84
C VAL A 82 16.40 -17.83 10.19
N GLY A 83 16.64 -16.76 9.44
CA GLY A 83 17.63 -15.74 9.76
C GLY A 83 16.94 -14.40 10.02
N PHE A 84 17.75 -13.40 10.38
CA PHE A 84 17.29 -12.04 10.53
C PHE A 84 18.22 -11.09 9.80
N ALA A 85 17.64 -10.04 9.23
CA ALA A 85 18.37 -8.96 8.58
C ALA A 85 17.86 -7.61 9.11
N PRO A 86 18.72 -6.59 9.18
CA PRO A 86 18.30 -5.25 9.54
C PRO A 86 17.39 -4.64 8.46
N LEU A 87 16.68 -3.59 8.82
CA LEU A 87 16.02 -2.72 7.84
C LEU A 87 17.08 -1.92 7.07
N PRO A 88 16.88 -1.66 5.77
CA PRO A 88 17.68 -0.67 5.08
C PRO A 88 17.36 0.73 5.61
N ASP A 89 18.32 1.65 5.53
CA ASP A 89 18.19 3.01 6.06
C ASP A 89 17.05 3.81 5.40
N ASP A 90 16.66 3.45 4.19
CA ASP A 90 15.62 4.08 3.38
C ASP A 90 14.29 3.32 3.37
N ALA A 91 14.08 2.39 4.33
CA ALA A 91 12.87 1.57 4.35
C ALA A 91 11.60 2.40 4.59
N ALA A 92 10.76 2.50 3.56
CA ALA A 92 9.42 3.08 3.65
C ALA A 92 8.36 1.98 3.78
N PHE A 93 7.58 2.01 4.86
CA PHE A 93 6.51 1.02 5.13
C PHE A 93 5.10 1.60 5.04
N VAL A 94 4.99 2.90 4.77
CA VAL A 94 3.72 3.60 4.61
C VAL A 94 3.44 3.75 3.13
N HIS A 95 2.28 3.28 2.70
CA HIS A 95 1.83 3.41 1.32
C HIS A 95 0.42 3.99 1.31
N ILE A 96 0.18 5.01 0.49
CA ILE A 96 -1.15 5.56 0.28
C ILE A 96 -1.71 4.96 -1.01
N LEU A 97 -2.88 4.35 -0.93
CA LEU A 97 -3.60 3.81 -2.08
C LEU A 97 -5.11 3.96 -1.84
N ASP A 98 -5.80 4.52 -2.83
CA ASP A 98 -7.26 4.71 -2.81
C ASP A 98 -7.77 5.49 -1.58
N GLY A 99 -7.03 6.51 -1.15
CA GLY A 99 -7.35 7.26 0.06
C GLY A 99 -7.09 6.56 1.38
N TYR A 100 -6.50 5.37 1.35
CA TYR A 100 -6.09 4.67 2.55
C TYR A 100 -4.57 4.73 2.72
N GLU A 101 -4.12 5.12 3.89
CA GLU A 101 -2.78 4.84 4.39
C GLU A 101 -2.72 3.37 4.84
N TYR A 102 -1.81 2.61 4.25
CA TYR A 102 -1.46 1.25 4.65
C TYR A 102 -0.13 1.27 5.38
N ARG A 103 -0.11 0.74 6.60
CA ARG A 103 1.12 0.65 7.41
C ARG A 103 1.16 -0.61 8.27
N PRO A 104 2.36 -1.07 8.67
CA PRO A 104 2.51 -2.05 9.73
C PRO A 104 1.82 -1.60 11.02
N ASN A 105 1.15 -2.52 11.70
CA ASN A 105 0.59 -2.27 13.03
C ASN A 105 1.57 -2.51 14.18
N LEU A 106 2.86 -2.64 13.87
CA LEU A 106 3.98 -2.77 14.80
C LEU A 106 5.08 -1.81 14.40
N GLU A 107 5.95 -1.47 15.35
CA GLU A 107 7.21 -0.79 15.06
C GLU A 107 8.18 -1.76 14.37
N PRO A 108 8.55 -1.52 13.10
CA PRO A 108 9.41 -2.43 12.37
C PRO A 108 10.84 -2.42 12.93
N VAL A 109 11.43 -3.60 13.12
CA VAL A 109 12.81 -3.77 13.63
C VAL A 109 13.73 -4.36 12.57
N GLY A 110 13.21 -5.24 11.71
CA GLY A 110 14.02 -5.95 10.73
C GLY A 110 13.20 -6.84 9.82
N TYR A 111 13.90 -7.70 9.07
CA TYR A 111 13.31 -8.78 8.31
C TYR A 111 13.63 -10.13 8.95
N VAL A 112 12.61 -10.98 9.04
CA VAL A 112 12.77 -12.43 9.09
C VAL A 112 13.14 -12.90 7.69
N VAL A 113 14.26 -13.56 7.56
CA VAL A 113 14.77 -14.10 6.29
C VAL A 113 14.56 -15.61 6.29
N LEU A 114 13.66 -16.07 5.43
CA LEU A 114 13.38 -17.49 5.23
C LEU A 114 14.16 -18.00 4.03
N THR A 115 14.97 -19.03 4.24
CA THR A 115 15.75 -19.68 3.17
C THR A 115 15.48 -21.18 3.09
N SER A 116 15.74 -21.74 1.92
CA SER A 116 15.80 -23.18 1.67
C SER A 116 17.19 -23.52 1.15
N PRO A 117 17.81 -24.63 1.59
CA PRO A 117 19.08 -25.08 0.99
C PRO A 117 18.90 -25.49 -0.48
N GLU A 118 17.67 -25.74 -0.92
CA GLU A 118 17.31 -26.08 -2.31
C GLU A 118 17.13 -24.83 -3.19
N ASP A 119 16.94 -23.66 -2.59
CA ASP A 119 16.76 -22.40 -3.32
C ASP A 119 18.12 -21.85 -3.79
N PRO A 120 18.21 -21.30 -5.02
CA PRO A 120 19.39 -20.56 -5.45
C PRO A 120 19.73 -19.41 -4.48
N PRO A 121 21.02 -19.08 -4.31
CA PRO A 121 21.41 -17.91 -3.52
C PRO A 121 20.67 -16.65 -3.97
N GLY A 122 20.12 -15.90 -3.00
CA GLY A 122 19.34 -14.68 -3.27
C GLY A 122 17.84 -14.90 -3.49
N ASN A 123 17.34 -16.14 -3.50
CA ASN A 123 15.91 -16.43 -3.52
C ASN A 123 15.34 -16.58 -2.09
N ASP A 124 15.63 -15.60 -1.22
CA ASP A 124 15.12 -15.56 0.14
C ASP A 124 13.72 -14.94 0.22
N THR A 125 12.94 -15.30 1.25
CA THR A 125 11.73 -14.55 1.59
C THR A 125 11.99 -13.69 2.79
N LYS A 126 11.85 -12.38 2.59
CA LYS A 126 11.97 -11.39 3.65
C LYS A 126 10.58 -10.99 4.11
N ILE A 127 10.32 -11.17 5.40
CA ILE A 127 9.07 -10.79 6.04
C ILE A 127 9.42 -9.79 7.12
N LEU A 128 8.76 -8.63 7.11
CA LEU A 128 8.95 -7.63 8.16
C LEU A 128 8.64 -8.27 9.53
N TYR A 129 9.38 -7.90 10.58
CA TYR A 129 9.01 -8.19 11.96
C TYR A 129 9.23 -6.95 12.83
N GLY A 130 8.56 -6.93 13.97
CA GLY A 130 8.58 -5.76 14.84
C GLY A 130 8.23 -6.09 16.29
N LEU A 131 8.33 -5.07 17.13
CA LEU A 131 8.01 -5.16 18.55
C LEU A 131 6.54 -4.83 18.81
N HIS A 132 5.89 -5.67 19.59
CA HIS A 132 4.55 -5.40 20.09
C HIS A 132 4.58 -4.19 21.03
N PRO A 133 3.82 -3.11 20.75
CA PRO A 133 3.98 -1.80 21.41
C PRO A 133 3.75 -1.85 22.93
N ARG A 134 2.89 -2.76 23.40
CA ARG A 134 2.60 -2.93 24.84
C ARG A 134 3.38 -4.02 25.56
N SER A 135 3.78 -5.09 24.86
CA SER A 135 4.36 -6.28 25.51
C SER A 135 5.85 -6.44 25.26
N GLY A 136 6.44 -5.67 24.34
CA GLY A 136 7.84 -5.79 23.95
C GLY A 136 8.18 -7.13 23.30
N ARG A 137 7.20 -7.96 22.93
CA ARG A 137 7.43 -9.24 22.28
C ARG A 137 7.51 -9.08 20.76
N TYR A 138 8.41 -9.81 20.13
CA TYR A 138 8.47 -9.85 18.68
C TYR A 138 7.27 -10.58 18.05
N ALA A 139 6.79 -10.02 16.94
CA ALA A 139 5.72 -10.55 16.13
C ALA A 139 5.90 -10.16 14.66
N LEU A 140 5.20 -10.87 13.77
CA LEU A 140 5.04 -10.44 12.38
C LEU A 140 3.96 -9.35 12.34
N PRO A 141 4.19 -8.21 11.67
CA PRO A 141 3.19 -7.17 11.54
C PRO A 141 2.10 -7.63 10.58
N SER A 142 0.90 -7.14 10.84
CA SER A 142 -0.13 -7.08 9.82
C SER A 142 -0.22 -5.66 9.28
N THR A 143 -0.82 -5.52 8.10
CA THR A 143 -1.08 -4.19 7.53
C THR A 143 -2.42 -3.69 8.03
N ILE A 144 -2.43 -2.57 8.74
CA ILE A 144 -3.66 -1.82 9.00
C ILE A 144 -3.87 -0.80 7.88
N ARG A 145 -5.13 -0.48 7.63
CA ARG A 145 -5.49 0.60 6.73
C ARG A 145 -6.32 1.64 7.46
N THR A 146 -6.02 2.90 7.24
CA THR A 146 -6.75 4.03 7.79
C THR A 146 -7.01 5.03 6.67
N LEU A 147 -8.18 5.67 6.66
CA LEU A 147 -8.42 6.76 5.72
C LEU A 147 -7.41 7.88 5.97
N VAL A 148 -6.86 8.43 4.88
CA VAL A 148 -5.92 9.56 4.93
C VAL A 148 -6.65 10.79 5.49
N ASN A 149 -7.86 11.04 5.02
CA ASN A 149 -8.79 11.99 5.63
C ASN A 149 -9.98 11.23 6.24
N PRO A 150 -10.11 11.20 7.58
CA PRO A 150 -11.21 10.50 8.26
C PRO A 150 -12.61 11.03 7.92
N ASP A 151 -12.69 12.29 7.48
CA ASP A 151 -13.95 12.97 7.15
C ASP A 151 -14.33 12.80 5.66
N ALA A 152 -13.50 12.09 4.89
CA ALA A 152 -13.66 11.92 3.46
C ALA A 152 -14.04 10.48 3.09
N GLU A 153 -14.83 10.33 2.03
CA GLU A 153 -15.08 9.01 1.44
C GLU A 153 -13.80 8.46 0.78
N PRO A 154 -13.62 7.13 0.72
CA PRO A 154 -12.50 6.54 0.01
C PRO A 154 -12.49 6.88 -1.48
N ASP A 155 -11.30 6.87 -2.10
CA ASP A 155 -11.24 7.03 -3.55
C ASP A 155 -11.94 5.87 -4.26
N LYS A 156 -12.71 6.21 -5.28
CA LYS A 156 -13.44 5.27 -6.15
C LYS A 156 -12.92 5.37 -7.58
N GLN A 157 -13.37 4.44 -8.42
CA GLN A 157 -12.93 4.41 -9.81
C GLN A 157 -13.63 5.52 -10.59
N LEU A 158 -12.83 6.34 -11.26
CA LEU A 158 -13.28 7.37 -12.18
C LEU A 158 -12.81 7.03 -13.58
N GLN A 159 -13.66 7.29 -14.57
CA GLN A 159 -13.32 7.10 -15.97
C GLN A 159 -13.75 8.31 -16.79
N ILE A 160 -12.81 8.81 -17.59
CA ILE A 160 -12.99 9.92 -18.52
C ILE A 160 -12.79 9.38 -19.93
N ILE A 161 -13.78 9.59 -20.80
CA ILE A 161 -13.76 9.14 -22.19
C ILE A 161 -14.01 10.36 -23.07
N ALA A 162 -13.00 10.76 -23.83
CA ALA A 162 -13.07 11.83 -24.81
C ALA A 162 -12.89 11.23 -26.21
N VAL A 163 -13.83 11.48 -27.13
CA VAL A 163 -13.79 10.92 -28.49
C VAL A 163 -14.07 12.02 -29.50
N GLY A 164 -13.14 12.17 -30.45
CA GLY A 164 -13.24 13.05 -31.61
C GLY A 164 -13.44 12.24 -32.90
N ILE A 165 -14.42 12.62 -33.72
CA ILE A 165 -14.74 11.94 -34.98
C ILE A 165 -14.80 12.99 -36.10
N ALA A 166 -13.89 12.91 -37.07
CA ALA A 166 -13.83 13.76 -38.25
C ALA A 166 -13.04 13.11 -39.41
N HIS A 167 -13.18 13.65 -40.62
CA HIS A 167 -12.27 13.41 -41.74
C HIS A 167 -11.96 14.76 -42.43
N PRO A 168 -10.71 15.27 -42.35
CA PRO A 168 -9.51 14.68 -41.75
C PRO A 168 -9.63 14.49 -40.22
N PRO A 169 -8.72 13.71 -39.58
CA PRO A 169 -8.80 13.47 -38.14
C PRO A 169 -8.80 14.77 -37.34
N MET A 170 -9.73 14.90 -36.38
CA MET A 170 -9.81 16.09 -35.55
C MET A 170 -8.85 16.02 -34.37
N GLU A 171 -8.44 17.19 -33.92
CA GLU A 171 -7.64 17.41 -32.73
C GLU A 171 -8.51 18.04 -31.64
N PHE A 172 -8.24 17.65 -30.39
CA PHE A 172 -8.88 18.25 -29.24
C PHE A 172 -7.91 18.33 -28.07
N GLU A 173 -8.19 19.26 -27.18
CA GLU A 173 -7.49 19.38 -25.90
C GLU A 173 -8.48 19.63 -24.77
N GLY A 174 -8.05 19.42 -23.55
CA GLY A 174 -8.88 19.66 -22.40
C GLY A 174 -8.22 19.27 -21.10
N TRP A 175 -9.00 19.37 -20.04
CA TRP A 175 -8.60 19.02 -18.71
C TRP A 175 -9.79 18.56 -17.88
N CYS A 176 -9.50 17.81 -16.82
CA CYS A 176 -10.44 17.47 -15.78
C CYS A 176 -9.78 17.64 -14.41
N ASP A 177 -10.47 18.28 -13.49
CA ASP A 177 -10.08 18.40 -12.09
C ASP A 177 -10.74 17.29 -11.27
N ILE A 178 -9.94 16.62 -10.45
CA ILE A 178 -10.32 15.43 -9.70
C ILE A 178 -10.04 15.67 -8.23
N ALA A 179 -11.08 15.66 -7.39
CA ALA A 179 -10.90 15.68 -5.95
C ALA A 179 -10.37 14.33 -5.47
N LEU A 180 -9.40 14.37 -4.57
CA LEU A 180 -8.78 13.22 -3.94
C LEU A 180 -9.11 13.20 -2.45
N SER A 181 -9.16 12.00 -1.90
CA SER A 181 -9.46 11.76 -0.48
C SER A 181 -8.42 12.31 0.50
N ASP A 182 -7.27 12.77 0.04
CA ASP A 182 -6.32 13.53 0.86
C ASP A 182 -6.67 15.03 0.96
N GLY A 183 -7.80 15.45 0.38
CA GLY A 183 -8.27 16.83 0.33
C GLY A 183 -7.61 17.67 -0.77
N THR A 184 -6.84 17.07 -1.66
CA THR A 184 -6.23 17.77 -2.80
C THR A 184 -7.03 17.60 -4.08
N THR A 185 -6.86 18.52 -5.03
CA THR A 185 -7.39 18.41 -6.38
C THR A 185 -6.24 18.13 -7.35
N ARG A 186 -6.41 17.13 -8.21
CA ARG A 186 -5.48 16.79 -9.27
C ARG A 186 -6.08 17.10 -10.64
N ARG A 187 -5.37 17.92 -11.43
CA ARG A 187 -5.70 18.15 -12.84
C ARG A 187 -5.13 17.06 -13.74
N ILE A 188 -5.97 16.49 -14.59
CA ILE A 188 -5.62 15.55 -15.65
C ILE A 188 -5.78 16.27 -16.99
N THR A 189 -4.77 16.25 -17.83
CA THR A 189 -4.84 16.81 -19.19
C THR A 189 -5.29 15.74 -20.18
N LEU A 190 -6.07 16.18 -21.17
CA LEU A 190 -6.53 15.41 -22.30
C LEU A 190 -6.01 16.13 -23.54
N GLU A 191 -5.20 15.46 -24.35
CA GLU A 191 -4.70 16.02 -25.61
C GLU A 191 -4.72 14.90 -26.62
N ASP A 192 -5.27 15.17 -27.80
CA ASP A 192 -5.36 14.24 -28.90
C ASP A 192 -4.86 14.89 -30.18
N GLN A 193 -3.81 14.28 -30.75
CA GLN A 193 -3.16 14.72 -31.98
C GLN A 193 -3.66 13.90 -33.18
N GLY A 194 -4.98 13.74 -33.30
CA GLY A 194 -5.63 13.06 -34.44
C GLY A 194 -5.79 11.55 -34.30
N VAL A 195 -5.71 10.99 -33.09
CA VAL A 195 -5.99 9.56 -32.82
C VAL A 195 -7.51 9.34 -32.70
N GLY A 196 -8.24 10.36 -32.26
CA GLY A 196 -9.70 10.39 -32.19
C GLY A 196 -10.28 9.81 -30.90
N ASN A 197 -9.48 9.26 -29.98
CA ASN A 197 -9.98 8.80 -28.68
C ASN A 197 -8.95 8.85 -27.54
N GLN A 198 -9.39 9.36 -26.39
CA GLN A 198 -8.64 9.35 -25.13
C GLN A 198 -9.52 8.76 -24.04
N THR A 199 -9.07 7.66 -23.44
CA THR A 199 -9.66 7.10 -22.22
C THR A 199 -8.67 7.22 -21.08
N ARG A 200 -9.13 7.70 -19.93
CA ARG A 200 -8.38 7.73 -18.67
C ARG A 200 -9.19 7.00 -17.61
N ILE A 201 -8.54 6.06 -16.92
CA ILE A 201 -9.08 5.37 -15.75
C ILE A 201 -8.16 5.73 -14.59
N LEU A 202 -8.75 6.25 -13.52
CA LEU A 202 -8.00 6.69 -12.35
C LEU A 202 -8.84 6.51 -11.07
N ARG A 203 -8.25 6.87 -9.93
CA ARG A 203 -8.88 6.82 -8.62
C ARG A 203 -8.98 8.24 -8.06
N GLY A 204 -10.12 8.56 -7.48
CA GLY A 204 -10.41 9.84 -6.82
C GLY A 204 -11.80 9.82 -6.20
N GLN A 205 -12.18 10.87 -5.50
CA GLN A 205 -13.51 11.01 -4.91
C GLN A 205 -14.54 11.46 -5.93
N GLU A 206 -14.21 12.48 -6.72
CA GLU A 206 -15.14 13.02 -7.71
C GLU A 206 -14.43 13.75 -8.83
N ILE A 207 -15.14 13.90 -9.94
CA ILE A 207 -14.77 14.79 -11.03
C ILE A 207 -15.41 16.15 -10.74
N GLU A 208 -14.62 17.15 -10.36
CA GLU A 208 -15.12 18.48 -9.96
C GLU A 208 -15.45 19.36 -11.17
N ALA A 209 -14.63 19.27 -12.21
CA ALA A 209 -14.84 20.01 -13.44
C ALA A 209 -14.13 19.33 -14.59
N CYS A 210 -14.67 19.48 -15.79
CA CYS A 210 -13.98 19.12 -17.02
C CYS A 210 -14.24 20.15 -18.11
N GLU A 211 -13.26 20.34 -18.98
CA GLU A 211 -13.39 21.12 -20.19
C GLU A 211 -12.68 20.41 -21.33
N LEU A 212 -13.32 20.36 -22.50
CA LEU A 212 -12.77 19.74 -23.70
C LEU A 212 -13.09 20.62 -24.90
N THR A 213 -12.08 21.02 -25.66
CA THR A 213 -12.20 21.95 -26.79
C THR A 213 -11.72 21.29 -28.09
N ASN A 214 -12.57 21.35 -29.10
CA ASN A 214 -12.28 20.98 -30.48
C ASN A 214 -11.35 22.05 -31.10
N ARG A 215 -10.13 21.65 -31.46
CA ARG A 215 -9.13 22.52 -32.07
C ARG A 215 -9.26 22.62 -33.59
N SER A 216 -9.81 21.59 -34.23
CA SER A 216 -9.97 21.53 -35.69
C SER A 216 -11.21 22.29 -36.19
N ASN A 217 -12.15 22.65 -35.31
CA ASN A 217 -13.42 23.31 -35.66
C ASN A 217 -14.25 22.54 -36.72
N GLU A 218 -14.05 21.24 -36.79
CA GLU A 218 -14.76 20.31 -37.66
C GLU A 218 -15.06 19.00 -36.93
N GLY A 219 -15.94 18.18 -37.50
CA GLY A 219 -16.33 16.90 -36.91
C GLY A 219 -17.16 17.02 -35.63
N SER A 220 -17.16 15.95 -34.83
CA SER A 220 -17.89 15.89 -33.57
C SER A 220 -16.99 15.51 -32.41
N LEU A 221 -17.11 16.24 -31.30
CA LEU A 221 -16.42 15.95 -30.06
C LEU A 221 -17.42 15.40 -29.04
N SER A 222 -17.02 14.39 -28.28
CA SER A 222 -17.82 13.84 -27.19
C SER A 222 -16.99 13.65 -25.93
N LEU A 223 -17.62 13.87 -24.79
CA LEU A 223 -17.07 13.66 -23.46
C LEU A 223 -18.08 12.86 -22.64
N LYS A 224 -17.62 11.73 -22.12
CA LYS A 224 -18.37 10.90 -21.17
C LYS A 224 -17.56 10.74 -19.89
N LEU A 225 -18.20 11.02 -18.76
CA LEU A 225 -17.64 10.94 -17.42
C LEU A 225 -18.39 9.86 -16.63
N ILE A 226 -17.65 8.95 -16.03
CA ILE A 226 -18.18 7.83 -15.26
C ILE A 226 -17.56 7.85 -13.87
N GLN A 227 -18.39 7.75 -12.84
CA GLN A 227 -18.01 7.73 -11.44
C GLN A 227 -18.66 6.53 -10.77
N ASP A 228 -17.86 5.62 -10.22
CA ASP A 228 -18.32 4.39 -9.55
C ASP A 228 -19.19 3.47 -10.43
N GLY A 229 -18.95 3.51 -11.74
CA GLY A 229 -19.74 2.76 -12.73
C GLY A 229 -20.94 3.52 -13.30
N ASP A 230 -21.36 4.61 -12.66
CA ASP A 230 -22.46 5.44 -13.13
C ASP A 230 -21.98 6.54 -14.08
N THR A 231 -22.72 6.74 -15.18
CA THR A 231 -22.44 7.86 -16.10
C THR A 231 -23.01 9.15 -15.49
N ILE A 232 -22.14 10.06 -15.06
CA ILE A 232 -22.53 11.35 -14.46
C ILE A 232 -22.64 12.47 -15.49
N PHE A 233 -22.00 12.30 -16.65
CA PHE A 233 -22.05 13.26 -17.75
C PHE A 233 -21.82 12.54 -19.08
N ASP A 234 -22.62 12.86 -20.08
CA ASP A 234 -22.46 12.37 -21.45
C ASP A 234 -22.94 13.47 -22.41
N ARG A 235 -22.00 14.08 -23.12
CA ARG A 235 -22.31 15.17 -24.05
C ARG A 235 -21.52 15.03 -25.32
N ARG A 236 -22.18 15.35 -26.43
CA ARG A 236 -21.59 15.46 -27.76
C ARG A 236 -21.89 16.83 -28.36
N ILE A 237 -20.91 17.42 -29.00
CA ILE A 237 -21.01 18.71 -29.70
C ILE A 237 -20.50 18.59 -31.14
N GLN A 238 -20.93 19.54 -31.96
CA GLN A 238 -20.48 19.76 -33.32
C GLN A 238 -20.40 21.29 -33.56
N PRO A 239 -19.56 21.75 -34.51
CA PRO A 239 -19.51 23.16 -34.89
C PRO A 239 -20.92 23.74 -35.17
N PRO A 240 -21.21 24.98 -34.77
CA PRO A 240 -20.26 26.00 -34.31
C PRO A 240 -19.84 25.88 -32.83
N GLU A 241 -20.42 24.93 -32.07
CA GLU A 241 -19.98 24.70 -30.70
C GLU A 241 -18.66 23.93 -30.69
N THR A 242 -17.66 24.48 -30.01
CA THR A 242 -16.31 23.92 -29.97
C THR A 242 -15.89 23.41 -28.60
N THR A 243 -16.60 23.77 -27.52
CA THR A 243 -16.20 23.42 -26.15
C THR A 243 -17.30 22.69 -25.39
N ILE A 244 -16.95 21.56 -24.78
CA ILE A 244 -17.74 20.86 -23.78
C ILE A 244 -17.23 21.27 -22.41
N THR A 245 -18.10 21.77 -21.55
CA THR A 245 -17.78 22.03 -20.14
C THR A 245 -18.72 21.22 -19.25
N TYR A 246 -18.17 20.65 -18.19
CA TYR A 246 -18.89 20.02 -17.09
C TYR A 246 -18.51 20.70 -15.78
N ARG A 247 -19.53 21.09 -15.02
CA ARG A 247 -19.47 21.54 -13.63
C ARG A 247 -20.76 21.01 -12.95
N PRO A 248 -20.66 20.15 -11.92
CA PRO A 248 -21.81 19.58 -11.23
C PRO A 248 -22.67 20.63 -10.52
#